data_AF-A0A522R8R5-F1
#
_entry.id   AF-A0A522R8R5-F1
#
_cell.length_a   1.000
_cell.length_b   1.000
_cell.length_c   1.000
_cell.angle_alpha   90.00
_cell.angle_beta   90.00
_cell.angle_gamma   90.00
#
_symmetry.space_group_name_H-M   'P 1'
#
loop_
_entity.id
_entity.type
_entity.pdbx_description
1 polymer ?
#
loop_
_entity_poly.entity_id
_entity_poly.type
_entity_poly.pdbx_seq_one_letter_code
_entity_poly.pdbx_strand_id
1 'polypeptide(L)' 'KLKLIASIIAISAIHLLRAFMEVESMDKTNLQWMVIIHLTFVASGVLLALMDWITSRSDAHG' A
#
# COMPACT_ATOMS: atom_id res chain seq x y z
N LYS A 1 -0.42 -13.22 -8.15
CA LYS A 1 -0.15 -11.83 -8.60
C LYS A 1 -0.42 -10.86 -7.45
N LEU A 2 -1.67 -10.72 -6.99
CA LEU A 2 -2.04 -9.94 -5.80
C LEU A 2 -1.28 -10.27 -4.50
N LYS A 3 -0.99 -11.55 -4.23
CA LYS A 3 -0.25 -11.99 -3.02
C LYS A 3 1.14 -11.32 -2.86
N LEU A 4 1.85 -11.08 -3.96
CA LEU A 4 3.18 -10.44 -3.90
C LEU A 4 3.05 -8.95 -3.57
N ILE A 5 2.07 -8.28 -4.16
CA ILE A 5 1.82 -6.84 -3.96
C ILE A 5 1.34 -6.58 -2.54
N ALA A 6 0.45 -7.44 -2.02
CA ALA A 6 0.03 -7.39 -0.62
C ALA A 6 1.22 -7.55 0.35
N SER A 7 2.18 -8.43 0.04
CA SER A 7 3.40 -8.60 0.84
C SER A 7 4.27 -7.33 0.84
N ILE A 8 4.45 -6.69 -0.32
CA ILE A 8 5.22 -5.43 -0.43
C ILE A 8 4.57 -4.30 0.37
N ILE A 9 3.25 -4.15 0.27
CA ILE A 9 2.49 -3.14 1.02
C ILE A 9 2.62 -3.39 2.53
N ALA A 10 2.55 -4.65 2.98
CA ALA A 10 2.68 -5.01 4.38
C ALA A 10 4.09 -4.69 4.94
N ILE A 11 5.15 -4.99 4.18
CA ILE A 11 6.53 -4.64 4.56
C ILE A 11 6.68 -3.11 4.66
N SER A 12 6.14 -2.36 3.70
CA SER A 12 6.13 -0.89 3.73
C SER A 12 5.37 -0.33 4.94
N ALA A 13 4.25 -0.94 5.35
CA ALA A 13 3.48 -0.54 6.53
C ALA A 13 4.29 -0.70 7.82
N ILE A 14 5.02 -1.81 7.98
CA ILE A 14 5.90 -2.06 9.14
C ILE A 14 7.00 -0.99 9.19
N HIS A 15 7.57 -0.64 8.05
CA HIS A 15 8.60 0.38 7.96
C HIS A 15 8.07 1.77 8.36
N LEU A 16 6.86 2.12 7.92
CA LEU A 16 6.20 3.35 8.32
C LEU A 16 5.89 3.38 9.83
N LEU A 17 5.40 2.26 10.39
CA LEU A 17 5.12 2.14 11.81
C LEU A 17 6.38 2.35 12.65
N ARG A 18 7.52 1.79 12.24
CA ARG A 18 8.81 2.01 12.89
C ARG A 18 9.21 3.49 12.87
N ALA A 19 9.11 4.14 11.71
CA ALA A 19 9.37 5.57 11.59
C ALA A 19 8.43 6.41 12.47
N PHE A 20 7.19 5.96 12.64
CA PHE A 20 6.22 6.61 13.52
C PHE A 20 6.56 6.45 15.01
N MET A 21 7.14 5.32 15.41
CA MET A 21 7.62 5.12 16.79
C MET A 21 8.81 6.03 17.14
N GLU A 22 9.59 6.43 16.15
CA GLU A 22 10.75 7.30 16.28
C GLU A 22 10.44 8.74 15.82
N VAL A 23 9.15 9.13 15.74
CA VAL A 23 8.71 10.41 15.14
C VAL A 23 9.30 11.66 15.82
N GLU A 24 9.60 11.60 17.12
CA GLU A 24 10.18 12.75 17.84
C GLU A 24 11.62 13.06 17.42
N SER A 25 12.37 12.07 16.90
CA SER A 25 13.75 12.24 16.44
C SER A 25 13.88 12.36 14.91
N MET A 26 12.78 12.15 14.17
CA MET A 26 12.78 12.21 12.72
C MET A 26 12.42 13.60 12.18
N ASP A 27 13.06 13.98 11.08
CA ASP A 27 12.67 15.15 10.34
C ASP A 27 11.24 15.00 9.78
N LYS A 28 10.40 16.02 10.01
CA LYS A 28 8.98 16.01 9.63
C LYS A 28 8.79 15.81 8.12
N THR A 29 9.69 16.34 7.30
CA THR A 29 9.62 16.22 5.83
C THR A 29 9.83 14.77 5.41
N ASN A 30 10.80 14.09 6.02
CA ASN A 30 11.07 12.68 5.75
C ASN A 30 9.87 11.80 6.11
N LEU A 31 9.26 12.03 7.28
CA LEU A 31 8.08 11.28 7.70
C LEU A 31 6.88 11.52 6.76
N GLN A 32 6.67 12.75 6.30
CA GLN A 32 5.63 13.06 5.30
C GLN A 32 5.85 12.29 3.99
N TRP A 33 7.08 12.25 3.47
CA TRP A 33 7.40 11.48 2.26
C TRP A 33 7.16 9.98 2.45
N MET A 34 7.53 9.42 3.60
CA MET A 34 7.27 7.99 3.89
C MET A 34 5.78 7.68 3.90
N VAL A 35 4.95 8.55 4.50
CA VAL A 35 3.48 8.40 4.48
C VAL A 35 2.94 8.49 3.04
N ILE A 36 3.38 9.48 2.26
CA ILE A 36 2.93 9.67 0.87
C ILE A 36 3.25 8.45 0.00
N ILE A 37 4.46 7.91 0.12
CA ILE A 37 4.89 6.73 -0.62
C ILE A 37 4.06 5.51 -0.18
N HIS A 38 3.83 5.33 1.11
CA HIS A 38 3.01 4.24 1.62
C HIS A 38 1.57 4.30 1.09
N LEU A 39 0.96 5.49 1.12
CA LEU A 39 -0.37 5.71 0.55
C LEU A 39 -0.43 5.43 -0.95
N THR A 40 0.64 5.72 -1.70
CA THR A 40 0.75 5.39 -3.12
C THR A 40 0.74 3.87 -3.35
N PHE A 41 1.45 3.10 -2.51
CA PHE A 41 1.41 1.64 -2.56
C PHE A 41 0.04 1.07 -2.19
N VAL A 42 -0.60 1.62 -1.16
CA VAL A 42 -1.97 1.23 -0.77
C VAL A 42 -2.95 1.50 -1.91
N ALA A 43 -2.92 2.70 -2.50
CA ALA A 43 -3.77 3.07 -3.63
C ALA A 43 -3.57 2.13 -4.83
N SER A 44 -2.31 1.80 -5.15
CA SER A 44 -1.99 0.84 -6.21
C SER A 44 -2.55 -0.56 -5.91
N GLY A 45 -2.45 -1.03 -4.66
CA GLY A 45 -3.03 -2.30 -4.23
C GLY A 45 -4.55 -2.32 -4.32
N VAL A 46 -5.21 -1.23 -3.93
CA VAL A 46 -6.67 -1.07 -4.04
C VAL A 46 -7.12 -1.07 -5.50
N LEU A 47 -6.44 -0.33 -6.39
CA LEU A 47 -6.75 -0.33 -7.82
C LEU A 47 -6.64 -1.72 -8.44
N LEU A 48 -5.61 -2.49 -8.06
CA LEU A 48 -5.45 -3.86 -8.53
C LEU A 48 -6.51 -4.81 -7.98
N ALA A 49 -6.89 -4.67 -6.71
CA ALA A 49 -8.00 -5.42 -6.13
C ALA A 49 -9.34 -5.09 -6.83
N LEU A 50 -9.56 -3.81 -7.18
CA LEU A 50 -10.72 -3.37 -7.95
C LEU A 50 -10.71 -3.95 -9.37
N MET A 51 -9.57 -3.97 -10.07
CA MET A 51 -9.45 -4.59 -11.39
C MET A 51 -9.75 -6.08 -11.37
N ASP A 52 -9.19 -6.81 -10.40
CA ASP A 52 -9.47 -8.25 -10.21
C ASP A 52 -10.97 -8.47 -9.89
N TRP A 53 -11.58 -7.63 -9.07
CA TRP A 53 -13.01 -7.70 -8.75
C TRP A 53 -13.92 -7.42 -9.95
N ILE A 54 -13.59 -6.41 -10.77
CA ILE A 54 -14.33 -6.13 -12.01
C ILE A 54 -14.18 -7.28 -13.00
N THR A 55 -12.95 -7.77 -13.21
CA THR A 55 -12.68 -8.89 -14.14
C THR A 55 -13.42 -10.15 -13.74
N SER A 56 -13.40 -10.51 -12.44
CA SER A 56 -14.13 -11.67 -11.93
C SER A 56 -15.65 -11.59 -12.06
N ARG A 57 -16.22 -10.38 -12.16
CA ARG A 57 -17.65 -10.19 -12.49
C ARG A 57 -17.93 -10.29 -13.98
N SER A 58 -17.00 -9.88 -14.84
CA SER A 58 -17.14 -9.98 -16.29
C SER A 58 -17.12 -11.43 -16.79
N ASP A 59 -16.37 -12.31 -16.14
CA ASP A 59 -16.31 -13.74 -16.48
C ASP A 59 -17.59 -14.53 -16.11
N ALA A 60 -18.52 -13.94 -15.35
CA ALA A 60 -19.78 -14.60 -14.95
C ALA A 60 -20.89 -14.59 -16.03
N HIS A 61 -20.62 -14.02 -17.22
CA HIS A 61 -21.56 -13.94 -18.34
C HIS A 61 -21.00 -14.47 -19.67
N GLY A 62 -20.00 -15.36 -19.63
CA GLY A 62 -19.47 -16.10 -20.78
C GLY A 62 -19.78 -17.60 -20.69
#